data_AF-A0A1G7N4K6-F1
#
_entry.id   AF-A0A1G7N4K6-F1
#
_cell.length_a   1.000
_cell.length_b   1.000
_cell.length_c   1.000
_cell.angle_alpha   90.00
_cell.angle_beta   90.00
_cell.angle_gamma   90.00
#
_symmetry.space_group_name_H-M   'P 1'
#
loop_
_entity.id
_entity.type
_entity.pdbx_description
1 polymer ?
#
loop_
_entity_poly.entity_id
_entity_poly.type
_entity_poly.pdbx_seq_one_letter_code
_entity_poly.pdbx_strand_id
1 'polypeptide(L)'
;MKILKIGLIASAFAMLLISCKTVAQSSQIESITFRNTYGRGGFTSITATKDSLIATSAGGRMTDYPNFNKKINSKDWEKLVSVLDISVLDKTQNGARRGVYDGHDEIFSIVTKDKEYEIFNASEDAQNYKQLEKLKTNLNNLLSQYK
;
A
#
# COMPACT_ATOMS: atom_id res chain seq x y z
N MET A 1 42.75 12.83 -29.59
CA MET A 1 41.61 13.04 -28.66
C MET A 1 40.82 11.75 -28.54
N LYS A 2 40.92 11.05 -27.41
CA LYS A 2 40.11 9.86 -27.09
C LYS A 2 39.39 10.11 -25.76
N ILE A 3 38.31 10.88 -25.81
CA ILE A 3 37.44 11.17 -24.66
C ILE A 3 36.03 10.72 -25.01
N LEU A 4 35.86 9.43 -25.24
CA LEU A 4 34.56 8.78 -25.41
C LEU A 4 34.76 7.32 -25.02
N LYS A 5 34.44 6.98 -23.77
CA LYS A 5 34.14 5.60 -23.29
C LYS A 5 33.90 5.46 -21.78
N ILE A 6 34.09 6.51 -20.96
CA ILE A 6 33.91 6.40 -19.50
C ILE A 6 32.45 6.66 -19.04
N GLY A 7 31.64 7.35 -19.84
CA GLY A 7 30.25 7.70 -19.45
C GLY A 7 29.25 6.54 -19.39
N LEU A 8 29.50 5.44 -20.13
CA LEU A 8 28.56 4.31 -20.21
C LEU A 8 28.62 3.35 -19.00
N ILE A 9 29.75 3.29 -18.29
CA ILE A 9 29.94 2.36 -17.16
C ILE A 9 29.33 2.96 -15.87
N ALA A 10 29.37 4.28 -15.70
CA ALA A 10 28.79 4.95 -14.53
C ALA A 10 27.24 4.86 -14.51
N SER A 11 26.59 4.86 -15.68
CA SER A 11 25.12 4.75 -15.77
C SER A 11 24.60 3.35 -15.44
N ALA A 12 25.36 2.29 -15.74
CA ALA A 12 24.97 0.91 -15.43
C ALA A 12 25.07 0.61 -13.92
N PHE A 13 26.04 1.21 -13.23
CA PHE A 13 26.21 1.07 -11.79
C PHE A 13 25.11 1.80 -10.99
N ALA A 14 24.62 2.93 -11.50
CA ALA A 14 23.51 3.67 -10.87
C ALA A 14 22.17 2.90 -10.91
N MET A 15 21.90 2.13 -11.99
CA MET A 15 20.68 1.31 -12.07
C MET A 15 20.68 0.13 -11.08
N LEU A 16 21.85 -0.46 -10.81
CA LEU A 16 21.99 -1.57 -9.84
C LEU A 16 21.68 -1.14 -8.41
N LEU A 17 22.07 0.08 -8.01
CA LEU A 17 21.86 0.58 -6.65
C LEU A 17 20.40 0.89 -6.32
N ILE A 18 19.59 1.26 -7.33
CA ILE A 18 18.15 1.52 -7.14
C ILE A 18 17.41 0.20 -6.89
N SER A 19 17.78 -0.88 -7.59
CA SER A 19 17.11 -2.17 -7.47
C SER A 19 17.30 -2.82 -6.09
N CYS A 20 18.44 -2.60 -5.42
CA CYS A 20 18.69 -3.18 -4.09
C CYS A 20 17.77 -2.60 -3.00
N LYS A 21 17.42 -1.31 -3.07
CA LYS A 21 16.56 -0.68 -2.05
C LYS A 21 15.16 -1.30 -2.05
N THR A 22 14.57 -1.52 -3.23
CA THR A 22 13.22 -2.08 -3.38
C THR A 22 13.12 -3.51 -2.85
N VAL A 23 14.13 -4.35 -3.08
CA VAL A 23 14.13 -5.75 -2.62
C VAL A 23 14.27 -5.83 -1.10
N ALA A 24 15.18 -5.06 -0.50
CA ALA A 24 15.36 -5.04 0.95
C ALA A 24 14.09 -4.57 1.67
N GLN A 25 13.44 -3.54 1.15
CA GLN A 25 12.24 -2.98 1.74
C GLN A 25 11.02 -3.89 1.58
N SER A 26 10.87 -4.57 0.44
CA SER A 26 9.85 -5.61 0.23
C SER A 26 9.95 -6.74 1.26
N SER A 27 11.17 -7.06 1.73
CA SER A 27 11.39 -8.12 2.72
C SER A 27 11.03 -7.72 4.15
N GLN A 28 10.74 -6.43 4.39
CA GLN A 28 10.35 -5.92 5.70
C GLN A 28 8.84 -5.84 5.88
N ILE A 29 8.05 -5.69 4.81
CA ILE A 29 6.59 -5.57 4.90
C ILE A 29 5.99 -6.98 5.00
N GLU A 30 5.17 -7.21 6.01
CA GLU A 30 4.50 -8.49 6.28
C GLU A 30 3.05 -8.48 5.83
N SER A 31 2.35 -7.36 6.03
CA SER A 31 0.99 -7.18 5.56
C SER A 31 0.66 -5.74 5.23
N ILE A 32 -0.31 -5.58 4.32
CA ILE A 32 -0.87 -4.29 3.93
C ILE A 32 -2.39 -4.42 4.00
N THR A 33 -3.04 -3.52 4.73
CA THR A 33 -4.50 -3.41 4.77
C THR A 33 -4.93 -2.02 4.35
N PHE A 34 -5.86 -1.95 3.40
CA PHE A 34 -6.65 -0.74 3.14
C PHE A 34 -8.08 -0.97 3.61
N ARG A 35 -8.58 -0.09 4.47
CA ARG A 35 -9.91 -0.18 5.08
C ARG A 35 -10.65 1.14 4.95
N ASN A 36 -11.93 1.06 4.63
CA ASN A 36 -12.87 2.16 4.84
C ASN A 36 -13.82 1.81 5.98
N THR A 37 -14.06 2.76 6.89
CA THR A 37 -15.04 2.62 7.98
C THR A 37 -16.36 3.29 7.61
N TYR A 38 -17.47 2.84 8.17
CA TYR A 38 -18.77 3.44 7.95
C TYR A 38 -19.56 3.44 9.26
N GLY A 39 -20.59 4.28 9.33
CA GLY A 39 -21.43 4.42 10.52
C GLY A 39 -21.97 3.08 11.03
N ARG A 40 -22.19 3.00 12.36
CA ARG A 40 -22.67 1.79 13.06
C ARG A 40 -21.76 0.56 12.88
N GLY A 41 -20.45 0.77 12.77
CA GLY A 41 -19.46 -0.30 12.73
C GLY A 41 -19.34 -1.00 11.37
N GLY A 42 -19.90 -0.43 10.30
CA GLY A 42 -19.69 -0.95 8.96
C GLY A 42 -18.25 -0.76 8.50
N PHE A 43 -17.73 -1.64 7.67
CA PHE A 43 -16.42 -1.46 7.03
C PHE A 43 -16.29 -2.27 5.74
N THR A 44 -15.32 -1.88 4.93
CA THR A 44 -14.77 -2.69 3.84
C THR A 44 -13.26 -2.73 3.99
N SER A 45 -12.63 -3.85 3.64
CA SER A 45 -11.17 -3.96 3.71
C SER A 45 -10.61 -4.88 2.64
N ILE A 46 -9.38 -4.59 2.24
CA ILE A 46 -8.52 -5.42 1.40
C ILE A 46 -7.22 -5.60 2.18
N THR A 47 -6.93 -6.84 2.58
CA THR A 47 -5.70 -7.21 3.28
C THR A 47 -4.86 -8.11 2.38
N ALA A 48 -3.63 -7.71 2.13
CA ALA A 48 -2.66 -8.46 1.36
C ALA A 48 -1.47 -8.86 2.26
N THR A 49 -1.02 -10.10 2.10
CA THR A 49 0.27 -10.61 2.58
C THR A 49 1.04 -11.17 1.39
N LYS A 50 2.23 -11.73 1.61
CA LYS A 50 2.96 -12.44 0.55
C LYS A 50 2.17 -13.63 -0.03
N ASP A 51 1.30 -14.24 0.78
CA ASP A 51 0.66 -15.51 0.46
C ASP A 51 -0.84 -15.38 0.18
N SER A 52 -1.47 -14.28 0.60
CA SER A 52 -2.92 -14.11 0.51
C SER A 52 -3.37 -12.70 0.15
N LEU A 53 -4.53 -12.63 -0.50
CA LEU A 53 -5.35 -11.45 -0.66
C LEU A 53 -6.75 -11.75 -0.10
N ILE A 54 -7.16 -10.97 0.88
CA ILE A 54 -8.41 -11.11 1.60
C ILE A 54 -9.23 -9.85 1.38
N ALA A 55 -10.44 -10.00 0.85
CA ALA A 55 -11.43 -8.94 0.82
C ALA A 55 -12.52 -9.30 1.83
N THR A 56 -12.86 -8.37 2.71
CA THR A 56 -13.92 -8.57 3.70
C THR A 56 -14.64 -7.28 4.02
N SER A 57 -15.90 -7.41 4.43
CA SER A 57 -16.78 -6.30 4.77
C SER A 57 -17.71 -6.66 5.92
N ALA A 58 -18.20 -5.64 6.61
CA ALA A 58 -19.26 -5.79 7.60
C ALA A 58 -20.22 -4.59 7.54
N GLY A 59 -21.42 -4.79 8.08
CA GLY A 59 -22.49 -3.80 8.10
C GLY A 59 -23.51 -4.01 6.97
N GLY A 60 -24.79 -3.82 7.29
CA GLY A 60 -25.90 -4.19 6.40
C GLY A 60 -26.00 -3.44 5.07
N ARG A 61 -25.15 -2.43 4.83
CA ARG A 61 -25.08 -1.67 3.56
C ARG A 61 -23.89 -2.06 2.68
N MET A 62 -23.08 -3.04 3.09
CA MET A 62 -21.87 -3.49 2.37
C MET A 62 -22.06 -4.84 1.67
N THR A 63 -23.30 -5.25 1.39
CA THR A 63 -23.63 -6.58 0.86
C THR A 63 -22.99 -6.88 -0.49
N ASP A 64 -22.74 -5.86 -1.31
CA ASP A 64 -22.21 -6.02 -2.66
C ASP A 64 -20.66 -5.99 -2.71
N TYR A 65 -20.03 -5.75 -1.56
CA TYR A 65 -18.58 -5.76 -1.45
C TYR A 65 -18.06 -7.21 -1.53
N PRO A 66 -16.98 -7.48 -2.28
CA PRO A 66 -16.44 -8.84 -2.39
C PRO A 66 -15.98 -9.38 -1.04
N ASN A 67 -16.32 -10.63 -0.76
CA ASN A 67 -15.84 -11.35 0.42
C ASN A 67 -15.11 -12.62 -0.05
N PHE A 68 -13.78 -12.62 0.03
CA PHE A 68 -12.96 -13.75 -0.41
C PHE A 68 -11.64 -13.85 0.36
N ASN A 69 -11.04 -15.03 0.31
CA ASN A 69 -9.65 -15.28 0.67
C ASN A 69 -9.01 -16.08 -0.47
N LYS A 70 -8.02 -15.50 -1.15
CA LYS A 70 -7.36 -16.08 -2.32
C LYS A 70 -5.85 -16.04 -2.15
N LYS A 71 -5.15 -16.98 -2.75
CA LYS A 71 -3.69 -16.95 -2.86
C LYS A 71 -3.27 -15.83 -3.82
N ILE A 72 -2.44 -14.90 -3.36
CA ILE A 72 -1.85 -13.87 -4.22
C ILE A 72 -0.61 -14.42 -4.94
N ASN A 73 -0.33 -13.94 -6.15
CA ASN A 73 0.93 -14.29 -6.83
C ASN A 73 2.04 -13.31 -6.44
N SER A 74 3.30 -13.73 -6.60
CA SER A 74 4.46 -12.93 -6.18
C SER A 74 4.56 -11.58 -6.89
N LYS A 75 4.19 -11.52 -8.18
CA LYS A 75 4.23 -10.28 -8.97
C LYS A 75 3.25 -9.23 -8.44
N ASP A 76 2.06 -9.65 -8.08
CA ASP A 76 1.04 -8.77 -7.51
C ASP A 76 1.44 -8.30 -6.10
N TRP A 77 2.01 -9.19 -5.28
CA TRP A 77 2.61 -8.80 -4.00
C TRP A 77 3.73 -7.78 -4.17
N GLU A 78 4.69 -8.05 -5.07
CA GLU A 78 5.81 -7.15 -5.38
C GLU A 78 5.33 -5.77 -5.87
N LYS A 79 4.25 -5.73 -6.65
CA LYS A 79 3.61 -4.48 -7.09
C LYS A 79 3.03 -3.67 -5.92
N LEU A 80 2.51 -4.31 -4.88
CA LEU A 80 1.99 -3.63 -3.70
C LEU A 80 3.10 -3.04 -2.84
N VAL A 81 4.16 -3.82 -2.58
CA VAL A 81 5.25 -3.37 -1.71
C VAL A 81 6.19 -2.37 -2.39
N SER A 82 6.36 -2.44 -3.72
CA SER A 82 7.29 -1.56 -4.45
C SER A 82 6.86 -0.09 -4.51
N VAL A 83 5.58 0.23 -4.26
CA VAL A 83 5.12 1.62 -4.22
C VAL A 83 5.34 2.28 -2.86
N LEU A 84 5.67 1.50 -1.83
CA LEU A 84 5.89 1.99 -0.48
C LEU A 84 7.35 2.39 -0.30
N ASP A 85 7.59 3.47 0.42
CA ASP A 85 8.88 3.90 0.99
C ASP A 85 8.67 4.07 2.50
N ILE A 86 9.31 3.20 3.30
CA ILE A 86 9.21 3.20 4.76
C ILE A 86 9.59 4.56 5.35
N SER A 87 10.60 5.22 4.80
CA SER A 87 11.04 6.54 5.29
C SER A 87 10.03 7.65 5.02
N VAL A 88 9.14 7.46 4.04
CA VAL A 88 8.02 8.35 3.76
C VAL A 88 6.83 7.99 4.65
N LEU A 89 6.60 6.70 4.94
CA LEU A 89 5.59 6.27 5.92
C LEU A 89 5.85 6.88 7.30
N ASP A 90 7.12 6.93 7.74
CA ASP A 90 7.54 7.58 8.99
C ASP A 90 7.17 9.07 9.09
N LYS A 91 7.07 9.74 7.94
CA LYS A 91 6.82 11.19 7.86
C LYS A 91 5.36 11.51 7.55
N THR A 92 4.60 10.53 7.06
CA THR A 92 3.22 10.72 6.63
C THR A 92 2.36 11.12 7.82
N GLN A 93 1.71 12.28 7.71
CA GLN A 93 0.82 12.75 8.76
C GLN A 93 -0.58 12.17 8.62
N ASN A 94 -1.21 11.93 9.76
CA ASN A 94 -2.63 11.58 9.81
C ASN A 94 -3.48 12.82 9.53
N GLY A 95 -4.54 12.64 8.76
CA GLY A 95 -5.64 13.60 8.70
C GLY A 95 -6.58 13.45 9.90
N ALA A 96 -7.56 14.34 9.97
CA ALA A 96 -8.59 14.26 11.01
C ALA A 96 -9.43 12.98 10.86
N ARG A 97 -9.69 12.29 11.97
CA ARG A 97 -10.69 11.20 12.02
C ARG A 97 -12.09 11.77 11.82
N ARG A 98 -12.95 11.04 11.13
CA ARG A 98 -14.33 11.43 10.87
C ARG A 98 -15.25 10.76 11.88
N GLY A 99 -16.18 11.53 12.44
CA GLY A 99 -17.25 10.98 13.25
C GLY A 99 -18.24 10.18 12.39
N VAL A 100 -19.18 9.52 13.06
CA VAL A 100 -20.20 8.66 12.43
C VAL A 100 -20.96 9.35 11.28
N TYR A 101 -21.11 10.68 11.34
CA TYR A 101 -21.86 11.48 10.37
C TYR A 101 -20.99 12.28 9.40
N ASP A 102 -19.66 12.29 9.59
CA ASP A 102 -18.75 13.16 8.84
C ASP A 102 -18.14 12.47 7.60
N GLY A 103 -18.51 11.20 7.36
CA GLY A 103 -18.03 10.38 6.26
C GLY A 103 -17.31 9.12 6.72
N HIS A 104 -16.72 8.39 5.77
CA HIS A 104 -15.88 7.23 6.09
C HIS A 104 -14.46 7.66 6.41
N ASP A 105 -13.79 6.97 7.33
CA ASP A 105 -12.33 7.05 7.42
C ASP A 105 -11.72 6.15 6.37
N GLU A 106 -10.69 6.64 5.68
CA GLU A 106 -9.73 5.83 4.94
C GLU A 106 -8.57 5.48 5.87
N ILE A 107 -8.27 4.19 6.00
CA ILE A 107 -7.26 3.68 6.92
C ILE A 107 -6.31 2.77 6.16
N PHE A 108 -5.02 3.05 6.27
CA PHE A 108 -3.94 2.19 5.81
C PHE A 108 -3.24 1.60 7.03
N SER A 109 -3.21 0.27 7.12
CA SER A 109 -2.38 -0.44 8.10
C SER A 109 -1.27 -1.17 7.36
N ILE A 110 -0.02 -0.80 7.60
CA ILE A 110 1.15 -1.46 7.03
C ILE A 110 1.94 -2.07 8.18
N VAL A 111 1.98 -3.39 8.23
CA VAL A 111 2.78 -4.12 9.22
C VAL A 111 4.12 -4.44 8.61
N THR A 112 5.18 -4.03 9.29
CA THR A 112 6.55 -4.43 9.00
C THR A 112 7.10 -5.31 10.11
N LYS A 113 8.25 -5.94 9.88
CA LYS A 113 8.99 -6.68 10.91
C LYS A 113 9.31 -5.85 12.16
N ASP A 114 9.44 -4.53 12.00
CA ASP A 114 9.91 -3.64 13.06
C ASP A 114 8.75 -2.97 13.81
N LYS A 115 7.70 -2.56 13.08
CA LYS A 115 6.50 -1.90 13.64
C LYS A 115 5.30 -1.91 12.69
N GLU A 116 4.17 -1.49 13.22
CA GLU A 116 2.95 -1.20 12.48
C GLU A 116 2.78 0.31 12.24
N TYR A 117 2.37 0.67 11.02
CA TYR A 117 1.92 1.99 10.66
C TYR A 117 0.40 1.96 10.53
N GLU A 118 -0.29 2.81 11.29
CA GLU A 118 -1.73 3.04 11.14
C GLU A 118 -1.95 4.50 10.70
N ILE A 119 -2.40 4.68 9.46
CA ILE A 119 -2.48 5.98 8.81
C ILE A 119 -3.93 6.28 8.40
N PHE A 120 -4.49 7.40 8.87
CA PHE A 120 -5.88 7.79 8.66
C PHE A 120 -5.98 9.03 7.81
N ASN A 121 -6.87 9.01 6.81
CA ASN A 121 -7.30 10.20 6.06
C ASN A 121 -6.14 11.10 5.58
N ALA A 122 -4.99 10.48 5.24
CA ALA A 122 -3.76 11.20 4.96
C ALA A 122 -3.75 11.96 3.63
N SER A 123 -4.86 12.01 2.89
CA SER A 123 -4.97 12.76 1.63
C SER A 123 -4.71 14.26 1.80
N GLU A 124 -4.84 14.79 3.02
CA GLU A 124 -4.49 16.16 3.39
C GLU A 124 -2.97 16.40 3.38
N ASP A 125 -2.14 15.38 3.61
CA ASP A 125 -0.67 15.40 3.43
C ASP A 125 -0.32 15.11 1.97
N ALA A 126 -0.64 16.05 1.08
CA ALA A 126 -0.49 15.88 -0.37
C ALA A 126 0.95 15.50 -0.82
N GLN A 127 1.97 15.79 -0.01
CA GLN A 127 3.35 15.45 -0.32
C GLN A 127 3.63 13.96 -0.06
N ASN A 128 3.29 13.44 1.12
CA ASN A 128 3.63 12.07 1.51
C ASN A 128 2.52 11.05 1.14
N TYR A 129 1.30 11.51 0.85
CA TYR A 129 0.16 10.64 0.53
C TYR A 129 0.27 9.90 -0.82
N LYS A 130 1.05 10.41 -1.77
CA LYS A 130 1.09 9.86 -3.15
C LYS A 130 1.39 8.37 -3.24
N GLN A 131 2.19 7.83 -2.32
CA GLN A 131 2.44 6.38 -2.26
C GLN A 131 1.22 5.58 -1.79
N LEU A 132 0.48 6.10 -0.81
CA LEU A 132 -0.74 5.50 -0.28
C LEU A 132 -1.87 5.56 -1.31
N GLU A 133 -1.95 6.64 -2.09
CA GLU A 133 -2.87 6.75 -3.22
C GLU A 133 -2.60 5.65 -4.26
N LYS A 134 -1.34 5.49 -4.68
CA LYS A 134 -0.93 4.40 -5.61
C LYS A 134 -1.21 3.03 -5.03
N LEU A 135 -0.95 2.84 -3.73
CA LEU A 135 -1.22 1.58 -3.04
C LEU A 135 -2.71 1.25 -3.07
N LYS A 136 -3.57 2.22 -2.72
CA LYS A 136 -5.03 2.10 -2.79
C LYS A 136 -5.50 1.73 -4.20
N THR A 137 -4.97 2.40 -5.23
CA THR A 137 -5.29 2.05 -6.63
C THR A 137 -4.89 0.62 -6.96
N ASN A 138 -3.68 0.20 -6.56
CA ASN A 138 -3.20 -1.16 -6.80
C ASN A 138 -4.05 -2.21 -6.08
N LEU A 139 -4.40 -2.00 -4.81
CA LEU A 139 -5.28 -2.91 -4.06
C LEU A 139 -6.66 -3.04 -4.70
N ASN A 140 -7.27 -1.93 -5.13
CA ASN A 140 -8.57 -1.98 -5.81
C ASN A 140 -8.51 -2.70 -7.16
N ASN A 141 -7.43 -2.54 -7.92
CA ASN A 141 -7.23 -3.30 -9.15
C ASN A 141 -7.13 -4.81 -8.88
N LEU A 142 -6.43 -5.21 -7.81
CA LEU A 142 -6.35 -6.61 -7.39
C LEU A 142 -7.70 -7.14 -6.91
N LEU A 143 -8.48 -6.32 -6.20
CA LEU A 143 -9.84 -6.68 -5.80
C LEU A 143 -10.69 -7.07 -7.03
N SER A 144 -10.63 -6.29 -8.11
CA SER A 144 -11.33 -6.61 -9.36
C SER A 144 -10.78 -7.85 -10.08
N GLN A 145 -9.46 -8.08 -10.02
CA GLN A 145 -8.81 -9.23 -10.65
C GLN A 145 -9.12 -10.56 -9.94
N TYR A 146 -9.30 -10.54 -8.62
CA TYR A 146 -9.46 -11.73 -7.78
C TYR A 146 -10.92 -12.02 -7.38
N LYS A 147 -11.85 -11.10 -7.66
CA LYS A 147 -13.30 -11.25 -7.40
C LYS A 147 -13.91 -12.37 -8.23
#